data_AF-A0ABD5VEV6-F1
#
_entry.id   AF-A0ABD5VEV6-F1
#
_cell.length_a   1.000
_cell.length_b   1.000
_cell.length_c   1.000
_cell.angle_alpha   90.00
_cell.angle_beta   90.00
_cell.angle_gamma   90.00
#
_symmetry.space_group_name_H-M   'P 1'
#
loop_
_entity.id
_entity.type
_entity.pdbx_description
1 polymer ?
#
loop_
_entity_poly.entity_id
_entity_poly.type
_entity_poly.pdbx_seq_one_letter_code
_entity_poly.pdbx_strand_id
1 'polypeptide(L)'
;MPEKPTLSLPGNWREVNDEESVVFSLPTMRVRGHTVVHEDADLRDAVREATDGAVDQPVRFAFATHLAFEPPLPPGAGVASVFPTVREAAEREFAADLRERGFETVSRGRRDRTRTDEGVRVALRQYDAAVPVNGARVDCEGWLGVWHDAGDVSLAGGAYVTRPVGGVDVEPGRYRRELLEAIRTVE
;
A
#
# COMPACT_ATOMS: atom_id res chain seq x y z
N MET A 1 -19.78 -1.24 -8.58
CA MET A 1 -18.77 -0.40 -7.91
C MET A 1 -17.88 -1.34 -7.12
N PRO A 2 -16.59 -1.04 -6.92
CA PRO A 2 -15.73 -1.90 -6.12
C PRO A 2 -16.27 -1.99 -4.68
N GLU A 3 -16.16 -3.16 -4.06
CA GLU A 3 -16.57 -3.35 -2.66
C GLU A 3 -15.52 -2.77 -1.70
N LYS A 4 -15.92 -2.35 -0.49
CA LYS A 4 -14.97 -1.87 0.52
C LYS A 4 -14.09 -3.04 0.98
N PRO A 5 -12.76 -2.99 0.77
CA PRO A 5 -11.88 -4.04 1.27
C PRO A 5 -11.75 -3.94 2.79
N THR A 6 -11.47 -5.07 3.41
CA THR A 6 -11.04 -5.12 4.82
C THR A 6 -9.62 -5.66 4.93
N LEU A 7 -8.93 -5.36 6.02
CA LEU A 7 -7.64 -5.97 6.38
C LEU A 7 -7.52 -6.06 7.90
N SER A 8 -6.89 -7.11 8.39
CA SER A 8 -6.63 -7.30 9.82
C SER A 8 -5.28 -6.68 10.19
N LEU A 9 -5.31 -5.72 11.12
CA LEU A 9 -4.12 -5.03 11.62
C LEU A 9 -3.99 -5.22 13.13
N PRO A 10 -2.79 -5.51 13.66
CA PRO A 10 -2.60 -5.71 15.10
C PRO A 10 -2.49 -4.37 15.84
N GLY A 11 -3.24 -4.23 16.94
CA GLY A 11 -3.17 -3.07 17.83
C GLY A 11 -4.08 -1.91 17.40
N ASN A 12 -3.65 -0.68 17.67
CA ASN A 12 -4.49 0.52 17.62
C ASN A 12 -4.37 1.27 16.27
N TRP A 13 -4.46 0.56 15.15
CA TRP A 13 -4.44 1.19 13.84
C TRP A 13 -5.69 2.05 13.64
N ARG A 14 -5.50 3.23 13.04
CA ARG A 14 -6.59 4.17 12.78
C ARG A 14 -6.85 4.26 11.28
N GLU A 15 -8.09 4.04 10.86
CA GLU A 15 -8.52 4.35 9.50
C GLU A 15 -8.45 5.87 9.29
N VAL A 16 -7.72 6.29 8.26
CA VAL A 16 -7.51 7.71 7.90
C VAL A 16 -8.05 8.06 6.53
N ASN A 17 -8.38 7.05 5.73
CA ASN A 17 -9.00 7.23 4.43
C ASN A 17 -9.92 6.04 4.13
N ASP A 18 -11.07 6.36 3.56
CA ASP A 18 -12.05 5.42 3.00
C ASP A 18 -12.67 6.13 1.79
N GLU A 19 -12.24 5.77 0.59
CA GLU A 19 -12.67 6.47 -0.62
C GLU A 19 -12.84 5.56 -1.83
N GLU A 20 -13.76 5.98 -2.70
CA GLU A 20 -13.91 5.42 -4.05
C GLU A 20 -13.40 6.42 -5.09
N SER A 21 -12.41 6.03 -5.87
CA SER A 21 -11.80 6.89 -6.89
C SER A 21 -11.42 6.11 -8.14
N VAL A 22 -11.04 6.84 -9.20
CA VAL A 22 -10.40 6.22 -10.37
C VAL A 22 -8.92 6.07 -10.04
N VAL A 23 -8.46 4.84 -9.83
CA VAL A 23 -7.06 4.57 -9.44
C VAL A 23 -6.11 4.74 -10.62
N PHE A 24 -6.55 4.38 -11.83
CA PHE A 24 -5.85 4.68 -13.08
C PHE A 24 -6.77 4.48 -14.29
N SER A 25 -6.35 4.99 -15.44
CA SER A 25 -7.07 4.83 -16.70
C SER A 25 -6.24 4.05 -17.72
N LEU A 26 -6.91 3.15 -18.44
CA LEU A 26 -6.41 2.46 -19.61
C LEU A 26 -6.99 3.14 -20.87
N PRO A 27 -6.43 2.90 -22.07
CA PRO A 27 -6.87 3.59 -23.29
C PRO A 27 -8.38 3.49 -23.58
N THR A 28 -9.04 2.42 -23.13
CA THR A 28 -10.46 2.15 -23.42
C THR A 28 -11.33 1.97 -22.18
N MET A 29 -10.77 2.06 -20.97
CA MET A 29 -11.52 1.84 -19.72
C MET A 29 -10.89 2.57 -18.54
N ARG A 30 -11.69 2.86 -17.53
CA ARG A 30 -11.26 3.34 -16.22
C ARG A 30 -11.20 2.16 -15.26
N VAL A 31 -10.25 2.21 -14.34
CA VAL A 31 -10.21 1.28 -13.22
C VAL A 31 -10.57 2.06 -11.97
N ARG A 32 -11.73 1.73 -11.39
CA ARG A 32 -12.17 2.30 -10.12
C ARG A 32 -11.60 1.46 -8.98
N GLY A 33 -11.25 2.09 -7.88
CA GLY A 33 -10.85 1.42 -6.65
C GLY A 33 -11.66 1.92 -5.46
N HIS A 34 -11.96 1.03 -4.51
CA HIS A 34 -12.38 1.39 -3.16
C HIS A 34 -11.18 1.18 -2.25
N THR A 35 -10.55 2.25 -1.79
CA THR A 35 -9.32 2.22 -1.00
C THR A 35 -9.59 2.55 0.45
N VAL A 36 -9.09 1.70 1.35
CA VAL A 36 -9.01 1.99 2.79
C VAL A 36 -7.56 2.16 3.19
N VAL A 37 -7.23 3.21 3.96
CA VAL A 37 -5.87 3.46 4.46
C VAL A 37 -5.92 3.55 5.97
N HIS A 38 -4.99 2.83 6.60
CA HIS A 38 -4.79 2.82 8.03
C HIS A 38 -3.38 3.32 8.36
N GLU A 39 -3.25 4.05 9.47
CA GLU A 39 -1.95 4.46 10.00
C GLU A 39 -1.75 3.99 11.44
N ASP A 40 -0.49 3.88 11.84
CA ASP A 40 -0.09 3.74 13.24
C ASP A 40 -0.08 5.14 13.88
N ALA A 41 -1.23 5.53 14.47
CA ALA A 41 -1.44 6.87 15.01
C ALA A 41 -0.50 7.16 16.19
N ASP A 42 -0.28 6.18 17.06
CA ASP A 42 0.61 6.30 18.22
C ASP A 42 2.05 6.57 17.76
N LEU A 43 2.54 5.83 16.75
CA LEU A 43 3.87 6.08 16.18
C LEU A 43 3.97 7.43 15.49
N ARG A 44 2.93 7.84 14.75
CA ARG A 44 2.90 9.15 14.07
C ARG A 44 2.96 10.29 15.09
N ASP A 45 2.16 10.23 16.15
CA ASP A 45 2.13 11.27 17.19
C ASP A 45 3.48 11.34 17.93
N ALA A 46 4.08 10.20 18.28
CA ALA A 46 5.40 10.15 18.90
C ALA A 46 6.49 10.75 18.00
N VAL A 47 6.48 10.44 16.70
CA VAL A 47 7.43 11.01 15.74
C VAL A 47 7.21 12.51 15.54
N ARG A 48 5.95 12.95 15.45
CA ARG A 48 5.63 14.38 15.33
C ARG A 48 6.14 15.15 16.54
N GLU A 49 5.92 14.66 17.75
CA GLU A 49 6.43 15.26 18.97
C GLU A 49 7.96 15.28 19.00
N ALA A 50 8.60 14.15 18.71
CA ALA A 50 10.06 14.02 18.75
C ALA A 50 10.81 14.81 17.65
N THR A 51 10.09 15.29 16.64
CA THR A 51 10.63 16.08 15.53
C THR A 51 10.15 17.53 15.54
N ASP A 52 9.49 17.99 16.60
CA ASP A 52 8.89 19.33 16.71
C ASP A 52 7.96 19.65 15.53
N GLY A 53 7.24 18.65 15.03
CA GLY A 53 6.34 18.76 13.89
C GLY A 53 7.00 18.76 12.52
N ALA A 54 8.32 18.57 12.43
CA ALA A 54 9.01 18.49 11.13
C ALA A 54 8.59 17.26 10.31
N VAL A 55 8.10 16.21 10.97
CA VAL A 55 7.49 15.03 10.35
C VAL A 55 6.07 14.88 10.88
N ASP A 56 5.09 15.11 10.02
CA ASP A 56 3.65 14.94 10.35
C ASP A 56 2.96 13.94 9.42
N GLN A 57 3.61 13.49 8.35
CA GLN A 57 3.07 12.43 7.50
C GLN A 57 3.12 11.05 8.22
N PRO A 58 2.28 10.08 7.81
CA PRO A 58 2.34 8.73 8.36
C PRO A 58 3.68 8.06 8.04
N VAL A 59 4.47 7.77 9.08
CA VAL A 59 5.74 7.03 8.97
C VAL A 59 5.56 5.51 8.95
N ARG A 60 4.32 5.05 9.18
CA ARG A 60 3.88 3.67 9.09
C ARG A 60 2.41 3.63 8.70
N PHE A 61 2.12 3.04 7.55
CA PHE A 61 0.75 2.90 7.04
C PHE A 61 0.54 1.56 6.34
N ALA A 62 -0.71 1.14 6.25
CA ALA A 62 -1.18 0.00 5.47
C ALA A 62 -2.45 0.39 4.72
N PHE A 63 -2.70 -0.23 3.57
CA PHE A 63 -3.90 0.02 2.78
C PHE A 63 -4.33 -1.25 2.05
N ALA A 64 -5.61 -1.28 1.66
CA ALA A 64 -6.15 -2.25 0.73
C ALA A 64 -7.08 -1.55 -0.27
N THR A 65 -7.15 -2.08 -1.48
CA THR A 65 -8.03 -1.60 -2.55
C THR A 65 -8.61 -2.77 -3.33
N HIS A 66 -9.94 -2.81 -3.46
CA HIS A 66 -10.62 -3.63 -4.47
C HIS A 66 -10.88 -2.82 -5.73
N LEU A 67 -10.71 -3.45 -6.90
CA LEU A 67 -10.83 -2.79 -8.19
C LEU A 67 -12.06 -3.25 -8.96
N ALA A 68 -12.63 -2.34 -9.74
CA ALA A 68 -13.66 -2.62 -10.74
C ALA A 68 -13.33 -1.91 -12.06
N PHE A 69 -13.65 -2.57 -13.18
CA PHE A 69 -13.45 -2.02 -14.52
C PHE A 69 -14.70 -1.27 -15.00
N GLU A 70 -14.50 -0.08 -15.57
CA GLU A 70 -15.57 0.75 -16.13
C GLU A 70 -15.21 1.23 -17.57
N PRO A 71 -15.87 0.71 -18.63
CA PRO A 71 -16.91 -0.33 -18.60
C PRO A 71 -16.37 -1.70 -18.13
N PRO A 72 -17.26 -2.64 -17.74
CA PRO A 72 -16.85 -4.01 -17.42
C PRO A 72 -16.09 -4.66 -18.57
N LEU A 73 -15.24 -5.64 -18.24
CA LEU A 73 -14.50 -6.38 -19.25
C LEU A 73 -15.46 -7.08 -20.23
N PRO A 74 -15.12 -7.13 -21.54
CA PRO A 74 -15.94 -7.82 -22.53
C PRO A 74 -16.22 -9.29 -22.14
N PRO A 75 -17.40 -9.84 -22.47
CA PRO A 75 -17.66 -11.26 -22.28
C PRO A 75 -16.55 -12.13 -22.91
N GLY A 76 -16.00 -13.06 -22.15
CA GLY A 76 -14.89 -13.92 -22.57
C GLY A 76 -13.48 -13.32 -22.41
N ALA A 77 -13.36 -12.02 -22.13
CA ALA A 77 -12.10 -11.40 -21.73
C ALA A 77 -11.96 -11.51 -20.20
N GLY A 78 -11.18 -12.50 -19.73
CA GLY A 78 -10.91 -12.66 -18.30
C GLY A 78 -9.93 -11.62 -17.78
N VAL A 79 -10.01 -11.28 -16.48
CA VAL A 79 -9.06 -10.39 -15.79
C VAL A 79 -7.61 -10.76 -16.05
N ALA A 80 -7.31 -12.06 -16.17
CA ALA A 80 -5.97 -12.55 -16.49
C ALA A 80 -5.35 -11.89 -17.74
N SER A 81 -6.16 -11.47 -18.73
CA SER A 81 -5.70 -10.80 -19.94
C SER A 81 -5.20 -9.37 -19.71
N VAL A 82 -5.80 -8.64 -18.75
CA VAL A 82 -5.45 -7.25 -18.43
C VAL A 82 -4.60 -7.13 -17.17
N PHE A 83 -4.51 -8.20 -16.37
CA PHE A 83 -3.81 -8.23 -15.09
C PHE A 83 -2.34 -7.77 -15.16
N PRO A 84 -1.54 -8.11 -16.19
CA PRO A 84 -0.18 -7.59 -16.30
C PRO A 84 -0.13 -6.06 -16.37
N THR A 85 -1.04 -5.44 -17.14
CA THR A 85 -1.15 -3.98 -17.27
C THR A 85 -1.65 -3.34 -15.99
N VAL A 86 -2.66 -3.94 -15.35
CA VAL A 86 -3.18 -3.48 -14.05
C VAL A 86 -2.09 -3.51 -12.97
N ARG A 87 -1.32 -4.60 -12.92
CA ARG A 87 -0.20 -4.73 -11.99
C ARG A 87 0.87 -3.67 -12.24
N GLU A 88 1.24 -3.43 -13.49
CA GLU A 88 2.23 -2.41 -13.81
C GLU A 88 1.73 -1.01 -13.44
N ALA A 89 0.44 -0.72 -13.67
CA ALA A 89 -0.18 0.52 -13.22
C ALA A 89 -0.15 0.64 -11.70
N ALA A 90 -0.59 -0.38 -10.96
CA ALA A 90 -0.53 -0.39 -9.50
C ALA A 90 0.91 -0.20 -8.97
N GLU A 91 1.91 -0.86 -9.57
CA GLU A 91 3.33 -0.68 -9.20
C GLU A 91 3.85 0.76 -9.49
N ARG A 92 3.24 1.49 -10.42
CA ARG A 92 3.57 2.91 -10.68
C ARG A 92 2.83 3.84 -9.73
N GLU A 93 1.52 3.66 -9.58
CA GLU A 93 0.69 4.52 -8.74
C GLU A 93 1.14 4.45 -7.29
N PHE A 94 1.41 3.26 -6.75
CA PHE A 94 1.95 3.16 -5.39
C PHE A 94 3.28 3.91 -5.21
N ALA A 95 4.14 3.94 -6.23
CA ALA A 95 5.38 4.72 -6.18
C ALA A 95 5.12 6.23 -6.28
N ALA A 96 4.07 6.66 -6.96
CA ALA A 96 3.62 8.05 -7.01
C ALA A 96 3.01 8.45 -5.65
N ASP A 97 2.13 7.62 -5.08
CA ASP A 97 1.53 7.84 -3.76
C ASP A 97 2.57 8.01 -2.66
N LEU A 98 3.64 7.20 -2.69
CA LEU A 98 4.76 7.39 -1.76
C LEU A 98 5.38 8.79 -1.92
N ARG A 99 5.61 9.26 -3.15
CA ARG A 99 6.18 10.60 -3.38
C ARG A 99 5.23 11.70 -2.93
N GLU A 100 3.93 11.56 -3.21
CA GLU A 100 2.90 12.53 -2.80
C GLU A 100 2.76 12.61 -1.28
N ARG A 101 2.96 11.49 -0.57
CA ARG A 101 3.03 11.43 0.90
C ARG A 101 4.34 11.96 1.49
N GLY A 102 5.24 12.50 0.66
CA GLY A 102 6.50 13.11 1.09
C GLY A 102 7.68 12.14 1.21
N PHE A 103 7.59 10.92 0.66
CA PHE A 103 8.72 10.00 0.58
C PHE A 103 9.61 10.36 -0.63
N GLU A 104 10.92 10.44 -0.40
CA GLU A 104 11.94 10.71 -1.40
C GLU A 104 12.65 9.44 -1.85
N THR A 105 13.43 9.53 -2.93
CA THR A 105 14.30 8.45 -3.42
C THR A 105 13.58 7.11 -3.70
N VAL A 106 12.27 7.16 -3.95
CA VAL A 106 11.43 5.98 -4.17
C VAL A 106 11.95 5.16 -5.35
N SER A 107 12.39 3.95 -5.04
CA SER A 107 12.95 2.99 -5.99
C SER A 107 12.36 1.60 -5.77
N ARG A 108 12.37 0.78 -6.83
CA ARG A 108 11.79 -0.57 -6.78
C ARG A 108 12.85 -1.56 -6.31
N GLY A 109 12.58 -2.24 -5.20
CA GLY A 109 13.40 -3.32 -4.67
C GLY A 109 13.01 -4.68 -5.22
N ARG A 110 13.17 -5.70 -4.37
CA ARG A 110 12.98 -7.12 -4.72
C ARG A 110 11.52 -7.46 -5.06
N ARG A 111 11.35 -8.55 -5.80
CA ARG A 111 10.06 -9.21 -6.01
C ARG A 111 9.95 -10.39 -5.07
N ASP A 112 8.77 -10.60 -4.52
CA ASP A 112 8.48 -11.74 -3.66
C ASP A 112 7.06 -12.25 -3.96
N ARG A 113 6.63 -13.32 -3.29
CA ARG A 113 5.30 -13.90 -3.46
C ARG A 113 4.79 -14.46 -2.14
N THR A 114 3.51 -14.25 -1.89
CA THR A 114 2.80 -14.85 -0.75
C THR A 114 1.45 -15.41 -1.21
N ARG A 115 0.61 -15.82 -0.27
CA ARG A 115 -0.79 -16.15 -0.52
C ARG A 115 -1.71 -15.48 0.49
N THR A 116 -2.89 -15.05 0.05
CA THR A 116 -3.99 -14.69 0.96
C THR A 116 -4.34 -15.90 1.84
N ASP A 117 -5.10 -15.67 2.90
CA ASP A 117 -5.53 -16.76 3.78
C ASP A 117 -6.50 -17.73 3.09
N GLU A 118 -7.17 -17.28 2.03
CA GLU A 118 -7.95 -18.11 1.10
C GLU A 118 -7.08 -18.88 0.08
N GLY A 119 -5.77 -18.64 0.06
CA GLY A 119 -4.82 -19.35 -0.80
C GLY A 119 -4.56 -18.71 -2.17
N VAL A 120 -5.09 -17.52 -2.44
CA VAL A 120 -4.88 -16.78 -3.68
C VAL A 120 -3.44 -16.27 -3.76
N ARG A 121 -2.80 -16.42 -4.92
CA ARG A 121 -1.38 -16.04 -5.08
C ARG A 121 -1.21 -14.52 -5.19
N VAL A 122 -0.41 -13.95 -4.29
CA VAL A 122 -0.07 -12.52 -4.29
C VAL A 122 1.31 -12.30 -4.89
N ALA A 123 1.40 -11.40 -5.88
CA ALA A 123 2.66 -10.90 -6.40
C ALA A 123 3.11 -9.69 -5.58
N LEU A 124 4.20 -9.83 -4.84
CA LEU A 124 4.74 -8.76 -4.00
C LEU A 124 5.86 -7.99 -4.72
N ARG A 125 5.86 -6.68 -4.53
CA ARG A 125 6.94 -5.78 -4.91
C ARG A 125 7.38 -4.93 -3.73
N GLN A 126 8.67 -4.97 -3.42
CA GLN A 126 9.29 -4.10 -2.43
C GLN A 126 9.62 -2.73 -3.05
N TYR A 127 9.56 -1.70 -2.23
CA TYR A 127 10.04 -0.35 -2.52
C TYR A 127 10.98 0.11 -1.41
N ASP A 128 12.05 0.79 -1.81
CA ASP A 128 12.95 1.48 -0.91
C ASP A 128 12.74 2.99 -1.11
N ALA A 129 12.61 3.73 -0.02
CA ALA A 129 12.37 5.17 -0.03
C ALA A 129 13.03 5.82 1.20
N ALA A 130 12.91 7.14 1.34
CA ALA A 130 13.34 7.84 2.54
C ALA A 130 12.38 8.97 2.91
N VAL A 131 12.21 9.24 4.19
CA VAL A 131 11.47 10.40 4.68
C VAL A 131 12.48 11.51 5.06
N PRO A 132 12.28 12.76 4.60
CA PRO A 132 13.11 13.88 5.02
C PRO A 132 12.77 14.27 6.48
N VAL A 133 13.79 14.43 7.31
CA VAL A 133 13.68 14.78 8.73
C VAL A 133 14.76 15.79 9.07
N ASN A 134 14.41 17.06 9.32
CA ASN A 134 15.35 18.13 9.69
C ASN A 134 16.61 18.21 8.80
N GLY A 135 16.44 18.03 7.48
CA GLY A 135 17.52 18.04 6.49
C GLY A 135 18.31 16.73 6.35
N ALA A 136 18.01 15.72 7.16
CA ALA A 136 18.48 14.34 6.99
C ALA A 136 17.42 13.46 6.31
N ARG A 137 17.81 12.23 5.96
CA ARG A 137 16.92 11.22 5.36
C ARG A 137 16.87 9.98 6.24
N VAL A 138 15.65 9.50 6.52
CA VAL A 138 15.42 8.24 7.23
C VAL A 138 14.88 7.19 6.26
N ASP A 139 15.60 6.09 6.13
CA ASP A 139 15.26 5.00 5.20
C ASP A 139 13.91 4.36 5.56
N CYS A 140 13.11 4.06 4.54
CA CYS A 140 11.80 3.45 4.62
C CYS A 140 11.72 2.25 3.66
N GLU A 141 10.96 1.24 4.05
CA GLU A 141 10.64 0.08 3.21
C GLU A 141 9.13 0.02 3.00
N GLY A 142 8.72 -0.22 1.76
CA GLY A 142 7.33 -0.42 1.39
C GLY A 142 7.12 -1.74 0.66
N TRP A 143 5.91 -2.27 0.75
CA TRP A 143 5.48 -3.47 0.05
C TRP A 143 4.15 -3.23 -0.64
N LEU A 144 4.03 -3.71 -1.86
CA LEU A 144 2.79 -3.77 -2.63
C LEU A 144 2.52 -5.21 -3.05
N GLY A 145 1.40 -5.76 -2.64
CA GLY A 145 0.81 -6.99 -3.16
C GLY A 145 -0.26 -6.68 -4.18
N VAL A 146 -0.25 -7.41 -5.30
CA VAL A 146 -1.32 -7.38 -6.31
C VAL A 146 -1.71 -8.80 -6.66
N TRP A 147 -3.01 -9.09 -6.68
CA TRP A 147 -3.55 -10.40 -7.04
C TRP A 147 -4.90 -10.25 -7.74
N HIS A 148 -5.36 -11.35 -8.33
CA HIS A 148 -6.70 -11.45 -8.85
C HIS A 148 -7.28 -12.81 -8.48
N ASP A 149 -8.57 -12.85 -8.18
CA ASP A 149 -9.32 -14.08 -7.97
C ASP A 149 -10.74 -13.94 -8.55
N ALA A 150 -11.29 -15.03 -9.07
CA ALA A 150 -12.67 -15.12 -9.57
C ALA A 150 -13.17 -14.02 -10.56
N GLY A 151 -12.29 -13.15 -11.07
CA GLY A 151 -12.68 -12.01 -11.94
C GLY A 151 -12.54 -10.64 -11.28
N ASP A 152 -12.07 -10.59 -10.03
CA ASP A 152 -11.79 -9.37 -9.28
C ASP A 152 -10.28 -9.16 -9.14
N VAL A 153 -9.88 -7.90 -8.96
CA VAL A 153 -8.48 -7.53 -8.71
C VAL A 153 -8.41 -6.77 -7.41
N SER A 154 -7.47 -7.18 -6.57
CA SER A 154 -7.21 -6.51 -5.31
C SER A 154 -5.73 -6.18 -5.20
N LEU A 155 -5.45 -5.10 -4.48
CA LEU A 155 -4.09 -4.74 -4.09
C LEU A 155 -4.09 -4.34 -2.62
N ALA A 156 -2.96 -4.58 -1.97
CA ALA A 156 -2.74 -4.12 -0.61
C ALA A 156 -1.27 -3.88 -0.39
N GLY A 157 -0.96 -2.98 0.52
CA GLY A 157 0.40 -2.57 0.72
C GLY A 157 0.55 -1.58 1.83
N GLY A 158 1.73 -0.99 1.92
CA GLY A 158 2.07 -0.07 2.99
C GLY A 158 3.54 0.26 2.97
N ALA A 159 3.94 1.19 3.83
CA ALA A 159 5.33 1.51 4.07
C ALA A 159 5.58 1.81 5.54
N TYR A 160 6.83 1.63 5.96
CA TYR A 160 7.29 1.89 7.31
C TYR A 160 8.75 2.36 7.31
N VAL A 161 9.10 3.19 8.29
CA VAL A 161 10.49 3.57 8.56
C VAL A 161 11.31 2.37 9.04
N THR A 162 12.57 2.30 8.59
CA THR A 162 13.51 1.22 8.92
C THR A 162 14.60 1.65 9.92
N ARG A 163 14.64 2.94 10.25
CA ARG A 163 15.55 3.53 11.25
C ARG A 163 14.78 4.46 12.19
N PRO A 164 15.30 4.71 13.41
CA PRO A 164 14.69 5.65 14.33
C PRO A 164 14.49 7.05 13.73
N VAL A 165 13.39 7.70 14.09
CA VAL A 165 13.04 9.07 13.65
C VAL A 165 12.88 9.94 14.89
N GLY A 166 13.62 11.04 14.99
CA GLY A 166 13.57 11.91 16.18
C GLY A 166 13.99 11.21 17.48
N GLY A 167 14.65 10.04 17.41
CA GLY A 167 14.94 9.21 18.57
C GLY A 167 13.82 8.23 18.97
N VAL A 168 12.71 8.20 18.24
CA VAL A 168 11.66 7.19 18.41
C VAL A 168 12.15 5.86 17.83
N ASP A 169 12.21 4.83 18.67
CA ASP A 169 12.60 3.49 18.27
C ASP A 169 11.58 2.86 17.32
N VAL A 170 12.07 2.02 16.41
CA VAL A 170 11.27 1.34 15.40
C VAL A 170 11.62 -0.14 15.36
N GLU A 171 10.66 -0.97 14.97
CA GLU A 171 10.84 -2.42 14.86
C GLU A 171 10.62 -2.89 13.40
N PRO A 172 11.54 -2.63 12.47
CA PRO A 172 11.30 -2.84 11.04
C PRO A 172 10.97 -4.30 10.69
N GLY A 173 11.59 -5.24 11.40
CA GLY A 173 11.30 -6.67 11.25
C GLY A 173 9.88 -7.05 11.68
N ARG A 174 9.35 -6.42 12.73
CA ARG A 174 7.96 -6.59 13.17
C ARG A 174 7.01 -5.91 12.19
N TYR A 175 7.28 -4.66 11.82
CA TYR A 175 6.45 -3.88 10.89
C TYR A 175 6.30 -4.59 9.54
N ARG A 176 7.40 -5.16 9.02
CA ARG A 176 7.38 -5.98 7.81
C ARG A 176 6.44 -7.17 7.94
N ARG A 177 6.58 -7.96 9.01
CA ARG A 177 5.75 -9.15 9.21
C ARG A 177 4.27 -8.79 9.31
N GLU A 178 3.94 -7.78 10.11
CA GLU A 178 2.56 -7.34 10.30
C GLU A 178 1.95 -6.80 9.00
N LEU A 179 2.72 -6.05 8.19
CA LEU A 179 2.25 -5.62 6.88
C LEU A 179 2.01 -6.80 5.94
N LEU A 180 2.94 -7.76 5.88
CA LEU A 180 2.80 -8.93 5.04
C LEU A 180 1.67 -9.85 5.51
N GLU A 181 1.38 -9.91 6.81
CA GLU A 181 0.21 -10.60 7.36
C GLU A 181 -1.08 -9.87 6.99
N ALA A 182 -1.13 -8.54 7.16
CA ALA A 182 -2.30 -7.74 6.79
C ALA A 182 -2.69 -7.90 5.32
N ILE A 183 -1.71 -7.90 4.40
CA ILE A 183 -1.92 -8.17 2.97
C ILE A 183 -2.59 -9.53 2.73
N ARG A 184 -2.34 -10.54 3.58
CA ARG A 184 -2.92 -11.88 3.42
C ARG A 184 -4.36 -11.98 3.89
N THR A 185 -4.76 -11.09 4.79
CA THR A 185 -6.10 -11.04 5.39
C THR A 185 -7.09 -10.18 4.62
N VAL A 186 -6.72 -9.72 3.42
CA VAL A 186 -7.59 -8.85 2.64
C VAL A 186 -8.75 -9.64 2.06
N GLU A 187 -9.94 -9.18 2.39
CA GLU A 187 -11.24 -9.67 1.91
C GLU A 187 -12.01 -8.54 1.23
#